data_AF-A0A6P8KH54-F1
#
_entry.id   AF-A0A6P8KH54-F1
#
_cell.length_a   1.000
_cell.length_b   1.000
_cell.length_c   1.000
_cell.angle_alpha   90.00
_cell.angle_beta   90.00
_cell.angle_gamma   90.00
#
_symmetry.space_group_name_H-M   'P 1'
#
loop_
_entity.id
_entity.type
_entity.pdbx_description
1 polymer ?
#
loop_
_entity_poly.entity_id
_entity_poly.type
_entity_poly.pdbx_seq_one_letter_code
_entity_poly.pdbx_strand_id
1 'polypeptide(L)'
;MTTRSCAYKDCEYYYVGHENALTKGRTMFAFPKQPHRARIWHANGQVHPKIPHSQLFMCSLHFDRKFISSSKNRTLLVGEAVPYPYEESSTKPEEEPQQVASTSHESYYINLSDDELSINNVDTTSITTTLKKDRN
;
A
#
# COMPACT_ATOMS: atom_id res chain seq x y z
N MET A 1 14.99 -21.13 -15.96
CA MET A 1 15.03 -19.81 -15.29
C MET A 1 14.40 -19.96 -13.93
N THR A 2 15.09 -19.59 -12.85
CA THR A 2 14.52 -19.70 -11.49
C THR A 2 13.83 -18.39 -11.14
N THR A 3 12.52 -18.44 -10.96
CA THR A 3 11.73 -17.35 -10.41
C THR A 3 11.52 -17.57 -8.91
N ARG A 4 11.51 -16.48 -8.15
CA ARG A 4 11.20 -16.50 -6.72
C ARG A 4 10.14 -15.44 -6.47
N SER A 5 9.03 -15.81 -5.85
CA SER A 5 7.96 -14.88 -5.47
C SER A 5 8.10 -14.49 -4.00
N CYS A 6 7.51 -13.36 -3.64
CA CYS A 6 7.30 -13.00 -2.25
C CYS A 6 6.26 -13.93 -1.63
N ALA A 7 6.54 -14.41 -0.42
CA ALA A 7 5.67 -15.31 0.34
C ALA A 7 4.67 -14.57 1.24
N TYR A 8 4.75 -13.24 1.32
CA TYR A 8 3.79 -12.41 2.04
C TYR A 8 2.44 -12.42 1.29
N LYS A 9 1.34 -12.62 2.01
CA LYS A 9 0.00 -12.72 1.43
C LYS A 9 -0.33 -11.47 0.60
N ASP A 10 -0.88 -11.69 -0.58
CA ASP A 10 -1.26 -10.66 -1.56
C ASP A 10 -0.09 -9.77 -2.05
N CYS A 11 1.17 -10.21 -1.89
CA CYS A 11 2.32 -9.52 -2.46
C CYS A 11 2.70 -10.09 -3.82
N GLU A 12 2.52 -9.30 -4.88
CA GLU A 12 2.80 -9.68 -6.27
C GLU A 12 4.28 -9.56 -6.66
N TYR A 13 5.17 -9.20 -5.73
CA TYR A 13 6.58 -9.03 -6.06
C TYR A 13 7.25 -10.36 -6.37
N TYR A 14 7.95 -10.44 -7.49
CA TYR A 14 8.76 -11.59 -7.88
C TYR A 14 10.12 -11.17 -8.46
N TYR A 15 11.10 -12.04 -8.26
CA TYR A 15 12.46 -11.93 -8.74
C TYR A 15 12.73 -12.99 -9.81
N VAL A 16 13.39 -12.58 -10.90
CA VAL A 16 13.82 -13.46 -11.99
C VAL A 16 15.35 -13.48 -11.97
N GLY A 17 15.95 -14.68 -11.85
CA GLY A 17 17.37 -14.92 -11.56
C GLY A 17 18.44 -14.38 -12.53
N HIS A 18 18.10 -13.49 -13.46
CA HIS A 18 19.04 -12.83 -14.38
C HIS A 18 18.89 -11.30 -14.43
N GLU A 19 17.90 -10.74 -13.74
CA GLU A 19 17.79 -9.28 -13.60
C GLU A 19 18.50 -8.87 -12.31
N ASN A 20 19.51 -8.01 -12.43
CA ASN A 20 20.26 -7.50 -11.27
C ASN A 20 19.27 -6.92 -10.26
N ALA A 21 19.40 -7.26 -8.97
CA ALA A 21 18.54 -6.75 -7.89
C ALA A 21 18.45 -5.20 -7.84
N LEU A 22 19.40 -4.52 -8.49
CA LEU A 22 19.41 -3.07 -8.70
C LEU A 22 18.27 -2.56 -9.61
N THR A 23 17.79 -3.33 -10.60
CA THR A 23 16.82 -2.81 -11.59
C THR A 23 15.38 -2.81 -11.08
N LYS A 24 15.03 -3.64 -10.08
CA LYS A 24 13.68 -3.67 -9.48
C LYS A 24 13.59 -3.07 -8.07
N GLY A 25 14.70 -2.56 -7.54
CA GLY A 25 14.72 -1.73 -6.32
C GLY A 25 14.28 -2.39 -5.01
N ARG A 26 13.99 -3.70 -5.00
CA ARG A 26 13.55 -4.43 -3.79
C ARG A 26 14.35 -5.71 -3.60
N THR A 27 15.03 -5.80 -2.46
CA THR A 27 15.74 -7.02 -2.06
C THR A 27 14.74 -8.05 -1.55
N MET A 28 15.02 -9.33 -1.79
CA MET A 28 14.30 -10.43 -1.15
C MET A 28 15.16 -11.10 -0.09
N PHE A 29 14.58 -11.30 1.09
CA PHE A 29 15.23 -11.92 2.24
C PHE A 29 14.66 -13.31 2.45
N ALA A 30 15.54 -14.29 2.69
CA ALA A 30 15.14 -15.64 3.05
C ALA A 30 14.61 -15.67 4.49
N PHE A 31 13.75 -16.63 4.79
CA PHE A 31 13.25 -16.81 6.16
C PHE A 31 14.39 -17.13 7.13
N PRO A 32 14.28 -16.70 8.40
CA PRO A 32 15.30 -16.97 9.41
C PRO A 32 15.40 -18.47 9.70
N LYS A 33 16.63 -18.93 9.97
CA LYS A 33 16.89 -20.33 10.33
C LYS A 33 16.31 -20.70 11.70
N GLN A 34 16.10 -19.74 12.59
CA GLN A 34 15.54 -20.00 13.91
C GLN A 34 14.03 -20.28 13.79
N PRO A 35 13.55 -21.47 14.22
CA PRO A 35 12.16 -21.88 13.99
C PRO A 35 11.14 -20.96 14.68
N HIS A 36 11.45 -20.46 15.88
CA HIS A 36 10.61 -19.48 16.57
C HIS A 36 10.35 -18.23 15.71
N ARG A 37 11.38 -17.73 15.03
CA ARG A 37 11.29 -16.50 14.24
C ARG A 37 10.68 -16.74 12.87
N ALA A 38 10.94 -17.91 12.29
CA ALA A 38 10.24 -18.34 11.07
C ALA A 38 8.73 -18.40 11.30
N ARG A 39 8.27 -18.89 12.47
CA ARG A 39 6.85 -18.87 12.84
C ARG A 39 6.26 -17.46 12.90
N ILE A 40 6.99 -16.50 13.45
CA ILE A 40 6.56 -15.07 13.46
C ILE A 40 6.43 -14.55 12.02
N TRP A 41 7.37 -14.86 11.15
CA TRP A 41 7.29 -14.47 9.74
C TRP A 41 6.10 -15.13 9.03
N HIS A 42 5.83 -16.41 9.31
CA HIS A 42 4.65 -17.11 8.80
C HIS A 42 3.35 -16.44 9.24
N ALA A 43 3.24 -16.10 10.53
CA ALA A 43 2.05 -15.48 11.10
C ALA A 43 1.85 -14.06 10.55
N ASN A 44 2.87 -13.19 10.65
CA ASN A 44 2.76 -11.80 10.23
C ASN A 44 2.54 -11.68 8.72
N GLY A 45 3.15 -12.54 7.91
CA GLY A 45 2.96 -12.51 6.47
C GLY A 45 1.76 -13.30 5.96
N GLN A 46 0.99 -13.96 6.83
CA GLN A 46 -0.09 -14.88 6.43
C GLN A 46 0.34 -15.85 5.31
N VAL A 47 1.53 -16.42 5.50
CA VAL A 47 2.22 -17.18 4.45
C VAL A 47 1.44 -18.44 4.11
N HIS A 48 1.14 -18.61 2.83
CA HIS A 48 0.33 -19.74 2.38
C HIS A 48 1.05 -21.09 2.65
N PRO A 49 0.39 -22.08 3.28
CA PRO A 49 1.05 -23.33 3.72
C PRO A 49 1.55 -24.21 2.56
N LYS A 50 1.09 -23.98 1.34
CA LYS A 50 1.57 -24.68 0.13
C LYS A 50 2.92 -24.17 -0.40
N ILE A 51 3.44 -23.05 0.12
CA ILE A 51 4.73 -22.52 -0.34
C ILE A 51 5.85 -23.41 0.23
N PRO A 52 6.69 -24.03 -0.61
CA PRO A 52 7.76 -24.89 -0.13
C PRO A 52 8.85 -24.07 0.56
N HIS A 53 9.55 -24.67 1.53
CA HIS A 53 10.59 -23.99 2.31
C HIS A 53 11.70 -23.35 1.45
N SER A 54 12.05 -23.98 0.32
CA SER A 54 13.03 -23.47 -0.64
C SER A 54 12.62 -22.19 -1.36
N GLN A 55 11.34 -21.82 -1.29
CA GLN A 55 10.76 -20.61 -1.91
C GLN A 55 10.28 -19.58 -0.88
N LEU A 56 10.60 -19.76 0.40
CA LEU A 56 10.21 -18.82 1.46
C LEU A 56 11.12 -17.57 1.43
N PHE A 57 10.66 -16.55 0.70
CA PHE A 57 11.31 -15.24 0.62
C PHE A 57 10.31 -14.12 0.87
N MET A 58 10.75 -13.02 1.51
CA MET A 58 9.96 -11.80 1.66
C MET A 58 10.70 -10.59 1.10
N CYS A 59 9.99 -9.70 0.40
CA CYS A 59 10.60 -8.49 -0.14
C CYS A 59 10.79 -7.43 0.95
N SER A 60 11.69 -6.50 0.70
CA SER A 60 12.07 -5.44 1.65
C SER A 60 10.93 -4.51 2.09
N LEU A 61 9.80 -4.48 1.38
CA LEU A 61 8.66 -3.64 1.78
C LEU A 61 7.95 -4.10 3.04
N HIS A 62 8.05 -5.38 3.38
CA HIS A 62 7.34 -5.92 4.54
C HIS A 62 8.10 -5.69 5.84
N PHE A 63 9.24 -5.00 5.82
CA PHE A 63 10.07 -4.77 6.99
C PHE A 63 10.26 -3.28 7.23
N ASP A 64 10.46 -2.94 8.51
CA ASP A 64 10.89 -1.60 8.88
C ASP A 64 12.30 -1.33 8.33
N ARG A 65 12.43 -0.20 7.63
CA ARG A 65 13.68 0.24 7.00
C ARG A 65 14.81 0.37 8.02
N LYS A 66 14.52 0.63 9.30
CA LYS A 66 15.56 0.69 10.35
C LYS A 66 16.31 -0.63 10.53
N PHE A 67 15.69 -1.75 10.16
CA PHE A 67 16.31 -3.07 10.19
C PHE A 67 16.95 -3.46 8.85
N ILE A 68 16.97 -2.56 7.86
CA ILE A 68 17.57 -2.82 6.55
C ILE A 68 18.81 -1.96 6.40
N SER A 69 19.97 -2.61 6.33
CA SER A 69 21.24 -1.96 6.02
C SER A 69 21.59 -2.21 4.55
N SER A 70 21.76 -1.14 3.77
CA SER A 70 22.14 -1.25 2.36
C SER A 70 23.52 -0.63 2.11
N SER A 71 24.37 -1.39 1.44
CA SER A 71 25.70 -0.99 0.95
C SER A 71 25.73 -1.07 -0.58
N LYS A 72 26.81 -0.58 -1.21
CA LYS A 72 26.96 -0.60 -2.68
C LYS A 72 26.81 -2.00 -3.29
N ASN A 73 27.20 -3.04 -2.55
CA ASN A 73 27.28 -4.41 -3.06
C ASN A 73 26.25 -5.36 -2.45
N ARG A 74 25.57 -4.94 -1.38
CA ARG A 74 24.69 -5.85 -0.61
C ARG A 74 23.68 -5.08 0.23
N THR A 75 22.46 -5.62 0.28
CA THR A 75 21.43 -5.24 1.23
C THR A 75 21.24 -6.38 2.25
N LEU A 76 21.19 -6.02 3.53
CA LEU A 76 21.11 -6.91 4.67
C LEU A 76 19.89 -6.58 5.51
N LEU A 77 19.19 -7.63 5.95
CA LEU A 77 18.16 -7.54 6.96
C LEU A 77 18.78 -7.91 8.31
N VAL A 78 18.66 -7.02 9.30
CA VAL A 78 19.13 -7.24 10.66
C VAL A 78 18.44 -8.49 11.22
N GLY A 79 19.20 -9.25 12.01
CA GLY A 79 18.76 -10.48 12.65
C GLY A 79 17.34 -10.33 13.15
N GLU A 80 17.09 -9.44 14.10
CA GLU A 80 15.84 -9.25 14.85
C GLU A 80 14.61 -8.80 14.04
N ALA A 81 14.77 -8.40 12.77
CA ALA A 81 13.66 -7.89 11.96
C ALA A 81 12.48 -8.87 11.84
N VAL A 82 11.27 -8.34 11.92
CA VAL A 82 10.03 -9.08 11.69
C VAL A 82 9.18 -8.37 10.63
N PRO A 83 8.42 -9.11 9.81
CA PRO A 83 7.52 -8.49 8.85
C PRO A 83 6.40 -7.72 9.57
N TYR A 84 5.83 -6.71 8.93
CA TYR A 84 4.59 -6.09 9.41
C TYR A 84 3.46 -7.14 9.48
N PRO A 85 2.64 -7.16 10.54
CA PRO A 85 1.45 -7.98 10.58
C PRO A 85 0.55 -7.71 9.37
N TYR A 86 0.03 -8.77 8.76
CA TYR A 86 -0.94 -8.66 7.69
C TYR A 86 -2.26 -8.19 8.29
N GLU A 87 -2.69 -7.03 7.83
CA GLU A 87 -4.02 -6.50 8.12
C GLU A 87 -4.95 -6.98 7.00
N GLU A 88 -5.98 -7.73 7.37
CA GLU A 88 -7.08 -7.96 6.44
C GLU A 88 -7.65 -6.60 6.10
N SER A 89 -7.61 -6.23 4.82
CA SER A 89 -8.22 -5.01 4.31
C SER A 89 -9.72 -5.09 4.54
N SER A 90 -10.13 -4.74 5.75
CA SER A 90 -11.52 -4.43 6.05
C SER A 90 -11.92 -3.34 5.06
N THR A 91 -12.99 -3.59 4.35
CA THR A 91 -13.43 -2.81 3.21
C THR A 91 -13.74 -1.39 3.66
N LYS A 92 -12.83 -0.43 3.42
CA LYS A 92 -13.05 0.92 2.85
C LYS A 92 -11.83 1.83 3.12
N PRO A 93 -11.42 2.66 2.15
CA PRO A 93 -10.55 3.80 2.44
C PRO A 93 -11.36 4.80 3.28
N GLU A 94 -10.95 5.05 4.53
CA GLU A 94 -11.20 6.35 5.12
C GLU A 94 -10.31 7.34 4.36
N GLU A 95 -10.92 8.15 3.51
CA GLU A 95 -10.27 9.34 2.95
C GLU A 95 -9.88 10.23 4.14
N GLU A 96 -8.59 10.24 4.50
CA GLU A 96 -8.05 11.37 5.25
C GLU A 96 -8.22 12.62 4.37
N PRO A 97 -8.94 13.66 4.81
CA PRO A 97 -8.98 14.89 4.07
C PRO A 97 -7.57 15.48 4.04
N GLN A 98 -7.01 15.57 2.83
CA GLN A 98 -5.77 16.29 2.55
C GLN A 98 -5.85 17.68 3.19
N GLN A 99 -4.99 17.92 4.18
CA GLN A 99 -4.73 19.26 4.68
C GLN A 99 -4.03 20.05 3.56
N VAL A 100 -4.85 20.67 2.72
CA VAL A 100 -4.41 21.67 1.76
C VAL A 100 -3.85 22.87 2.55
N ALA A 101 -2.63 23.26 2.19
CA ALA A 101 -1.91 24.36 2.79
C ALA A 101 -2.72 25.66 2.71
N SER A 102 -3.06 26.26 3.86
CA SER A 102 -3.58 27.63 3.91
C SER A 102 -2.44 28.59 4.20
N THR A 103 -2.01 29.28 3.16
CA THR A 103 -1.15 30.47 3.16
C THR A 103 -1.78 31.57 4.01
N SER A 104 -0.96 32.37 4.71
CA SER A 104 -1.39 33.53 5.51
C SER A 104 -2.34 34.44 4.72
N HIS A 105 -3.58 34.59 5.19
CA HIS A 105 -4.56 35.50 4.60
C HIS A 105 -4.28 36.92 5.08
N GLU A 106 -3.68 37.78 4.23
CA GLU A 106 -3.84 39.23 4.35
C GLU A 106 -5.28 39.60 3.97
N SER A 107 -5.96 40.30 4.87
CA SER A 107 -7.34 40.74 4.68
C SER A 107 -7.40 41.97 3.78
N TYR A 108 -7.88 41.80 2.55
CA TYR A 108 -8.24 42.92 1.67
C TYR A 108 -9.74 43.19 1.77
N TYR A 109 -10.11 44.41 2.16
CA TYR A 109 -11.50 44.88 2.21
C TYR A 109 -11.99 45.22 0.79
N ILE A 110 -13.08 44.57 0.35
CA ILE A 110 -13.78 44.91 -0.88
C ILE A 110 -15.00 45.76 -0.51
N ASN A 111 -14.97 47.05 -0.89
CA ASN A 111 -16.13 47.93 -0.78
C ASN A 111 -17.18 47.50 -1.82
N LEU A 112 -18.37 47.09 -1.37
CA LEU A 112 -19.51 46.89 -2.25
C LEU A 112 -20.15 48.24 -2.56
N SER A 113 -19.96 48.71 -3.78
CA SER A 113 -20.84 49.69 -4.41
C SER A 113 -21.21 49.17 -5.80
N ASP A 114 -22.47 48.76 -5.89
CA ASP A 114 -23.40 48.88 -7.02
C ASP A 114 -22.84 48.65 -8.43
N ASP A 115 -23.10 47.47 -9.00
CA ASP A 115 -23.75 47.34 -10.32
C ASP A 115 -23.92 45.85 -10.69
N GLU A 116 -24.97 45.59 -11.47
CA GLU A 116 -25.54 44.30 -11.88
C GLU A 116 -24.54 43.21 -12.33
N LEU A 117 -24.93 41.94 -12.27
CA LEU A 117 -25.06 41.07 -13.46
C LEU A 117 -25.59 39.67 -13.10
N SER A 118 -26.56 39.23 -13.91
CA SER A 118 -27.38 38.03 -13.79
C SER A 118 -26.59 36.71 -13.77
N ILE A 119 -26.89 35.86 -12.79
CA ILE A 119 -26.49 34.44 -12.78
C ILE A 119 -27.46 33.68 -13.69
N ASN A 120 -27.00 33.25 -14.86
CA ASN A 120 -27.77 32.35 -15.72
C ASN A 120 -27.76 30.93 -15.14
N ASN A 121 -28.93 30.49 -14.70
CA ASN A 121 -29.25 29.09 -14.42
C ASN A 121 -29.11 28.25 -15.69
N VAL A 122 -28.48 27.08 -15.58
CA VAL A 122 -28.74 25.98 -16.52
C VAL A 122 -29.07 24.74 -15.72
N ASP A 123 -30.25 24.23 -16.06
CA ASP A 123 -31.06 23.28 -15.31
C ASP A 123 -30.54 21.85 -15.25
N THR A 124 -30.99 21.24 -14.17
CA THR A 124 -30.93 19.83 -13.80
C THR A 124 -31.87 19.01 -14.69
N THR A 125 -31.40 17.91 -15.28
CA THR A 125 -32.31 16.85 -15.76
C THR A 125 -31.98 15.53 -15.09
N SER A 126 -32.84 15.15 -14.15
CA SER A 126 -32.99 13.82 -13.58
C SER A 126 -33.64 12.89 -14.60
N ILE A 127 -33.10 11.68 -14.79
CA ILE A 127 -33.86 10.56 -15.32
C ILE A 127 -33.82 9.42 -14.29
N THR A 128 -34.97 9.21 -13.67
CA THR A 128 -35.31 8.13 -12.77
C THR A 128 -35.97 7.00 -13.56
N THR A 129 -35.47 5.77 -13.45
CA THR A 129 -36.20 4.55 -13.86
C THR A 129 -36.06 3.46 -12.79
N THR A 130 -37.04 3.48 -11.88
CA THR A 130 -37.85 2.36 -11.33
C THR A 130 -37.20 0.99 -11.04
N LEU A 131 -37.13 0.61 -9.75
CA LEU A 131 -37.14 -0.79 -9.26
C LEU A 131 -37.52 -0.85 -7.76
N LYS A 132 -38.72 -1.36 -7.40
CA LYS A 132 -39.10 -2.15 -6.17
C LYS A 132 -40.51 -2.75 -6.46
N LYS A 133 -40.83 -4.05 -6.38
CA LYS A 133 -40.63 -5.17 -5.42
C LYS A 133 -41.79 -5.35 -4.41
N ASP A 134 -42.42 -6.54 -4.52
CA ASP A 134 -43.26 -7.37 -3.61
C ASP A 134 -44.63 -6.88 -3.08
N ARG A 135 -45.67 -7.75 -3.09
CA ARG A 135 -45.94 -8.81 -2.07
C ARG A 135 -47.32 -9.47 -2.28
N ASN A 136 -47.44 -10.78 -2.06
CA ASN A 136 -48.57 -11.39 -1.34
C ASN A 136 -48.05 -12.60 -0.56
#